data_AF-A0A2E2BZI1-F1
#
_entry.id   AF-A0A2E2BZI1-F1
#
_cell.length_a   1.000
_cell.length_b   1.000
_cell.length_c   1.000
_cell.angle_alpha   90.00
_cell.angle_beta   90.00
_cell.angle_gamma   90.00
#
_symmetry.space_group_name_H-M   'P 1'
#
loop_
_entity.id
_entity.type
_entity.pdbx_description
1 polymer ?
#
loop_
_entity_poly.entity_id
_entity_poly.type
_entity_poly.pdbx_seq_one_letter_code
_entity_poly.pdbx_strand_id
1 'polypeptide(L)'
;MSDNMSENQPLLIKWIKKERYWLSYLLVLCCFSFTYELFNFTLSIDEENYAERLRPDVSHYLDWVEQGRWSMYLLNYLYPANPIIPFAPFFFSLVCSALSFSLIVRILSSERTVRDYIAAPLFMACPTLYYIYSFNTLNYGVGIGFLTGALSVYIFIFWRGKINWLISVLLIAFTIGVYQ
;
A
#
# COMPACT_ATOMS: atom_id res chain seq x y z
N MET A 1 -31.09 13.51 -26.37
CA MET A 1 -30.63 12.10 -26.30
C MET A 1 -29.14 12.10 -25.97
N SER A 2 -28.78 12.57 -24.77
CA SER A 2 -27.38 12.63 -24.30
C SER A 2 -27.31 12.86 -22.79
N ASP A 3 -28.06 12.10 -21.97
CA ASP A 3 -27.98 12.31 -20.51
C ASP A 3 -28.21 11.08 -19.62
N ASN A 4 -28.05 9.87 -20.16
CA ASN A 4 -28.22 8.63 -19.37
C ASN A 4 -26.91 7.85 -19.15
N MET A 5 -25.73 8.43 -19.45
CA MET A 5 -24.42 7.77 -19.24
C MET A 5 -23.66 8.23 -17.99
N SER A 6 -24.20 9.16 -17.18
CA SER A 6 -23.51 9.71 -16.00
C SER A 6 -23.82 8.99 -14.69
N GLU A 7 -24.86 8.13 -14.66
CA GLU A 7 -25.40 7.59 -13.42
C GLU A 7 -24.64 6.34 -12.92
N ASN A 8 -24.02 5.57 -13.83
CA ASN A 8 -23.32 4.30 -13.53
C ASN A 8 -21.79 4.43 -13.40
N GLN A 9 -21.23 5.60 -13.11
CA GLN A 9 -19.82 5.63 -12.69
C GLN A 9 -19.70 5.00 -11.30
N PRO A 10 -18.83 3.99 -11.10
CA PRO A 10 -18.69 3.35 -9.80
C PRO A 10 -18.34 4.42 -8.76
N LEU A 11 -18.99 4.32 -7.58
CA LEU A 11 -18.85 5.25 -6.45
C LEU A 11 -17.39 5.64 -6.16
N LEU A 12 -16.46 4.71 -6.38
CA LEU A 12 -15.02 4.90 -6.29
C LEU A 12 -14.46 5.93 -7.28
N ILE A 13 -14.82 5.87 -8.57
CA ILE A 13 -14.33 6.83 -9.57
C ILE A 13 -14.87 8.23 -9.30
N LYS A 14 -16.14 8.33 -8.88
CA LYS A 14 -16.73 9.62 -8.46
C LYS A 14 -15.96 10.20 -7.27
N TRP A 15 -15.61 9.36 -6.30
CA TRP A 15 -14.81 9.78 -5.14
C TRP A 15 -13.39 10.21 -5.51
N ILE A 16 -12.67 9.44 -6.33
CA ILE A 16 -11.31 9.79 -6.78
C ILE A 16 -11.32 11.13 -7.52
N LYS A 17 -12.30 11.37 -8.38
CA LYS A 17 -12.44 12.65 -9.09
C LYS A 17 -12.71 13.82 -8.14
N LYS A 18 -13.54 13.61 -7.11
CA LYS A 18 -13.83 14.63 -6.08
C LYS A 18 -12.59 14.98 -5.27
N GLU A 19 -11.84 13.96 -4.83
CA GLU A 19 -10.67 14.13 -3.96
C GLU A 19 -9.35 14.30 -4.73
N ARG A 20 -9.39 14.58 -6.04
CA ARG A 20 -8.20 14.58 -6.90
C ARG A 20 -7.06 15.46 -6.39
N TYR A 21 -7.38 16.64 -5.86
CA TYR A 21 -6.37 17.58 -5.35
C TYR A 21 -5.71 17.07 -4.08
N TRP A 22 -6.49 16.46 -3.19
CA TRP A 22 -6.01 15.83 -1.97
C TRP A 22 -5.12 14.62 -2.29
N LEU A 23 -5.56 13.76 -3.20
CA LEU A 23 -4.78 12.60 -3.64
C LEU A 23 -3.49 13.00 -4.34
N SER A 24 -3.54 14.03 -5.21
CA SER A 24 -2.32 14.59 -5.83
C SER A 24 -1.38 15.18 -4.79
N TYR A 25 -1.91 15.91 -3.80
CA TYR A 25 -1.09 16.45 -2.70
C TYR A 25 -0.36 15.34 -1.95
N LEU A 26 -1.07 14.27 -1.55
CA LEU A 26 -0.46 13.13 -0.87
C LEU A 26 0.60 12.44 -1.74
N LEU A 27 0.31 12.21 -3.03
CA LEU A 27 1.24 11.55 -3.94
C LEU A 27 2.51 12.39 -4.15
N VAL A 28 2.37 13.69 -4.37
CA VAL A 28 3.50 14.62 -4.45
C VAL A 28 4.31 14.57 -3.16
N LEU A 29 3.65 14.66 -2.01
CA LEU A 29 4.31 14.59 -0.71
C LEU A 29 5.09 13.28 -0.51
N CYS A 30 4.54 12.13 -0.90
CA CYS A 30 5.25 10.84 -0.88
C CYS A 30 6.49 10.88 -1.78
N CYS A 31 6.32 11.23 -3.05
CA CYS A 31 7.41 11.24 -4.01
C CYS A 31 8.54 12.18 -3.57
N PHE A 32 8.21 13.34 -3.01
CA PHE A 32 9.21 14.27 -2.47
C PHE A 32 9.90 13.71 -1.21
N SER A 33 9.14 13.12 -0.28
CA SER A 33 9.70 12.58 0.96
C SER A 33 10.64 11.38 0.70
N PHE A 34 10.39 10.65 -0.40
CA PHE A 34 11.11 9.45 -0.78
C PHE A 34 11.88 9.59 -2.10
N THR A 35 12.21 10.82 -2.51
CA THR A 35 12.92 11.07 -3.78
C THR A 35 14.25 10.33 -3.83
N TYR A 36 14.98 10.26 -2.71
CA TYR A 36 16.25 9.55 -2.66
C TYR A 36 16.08 8.08 -3.03
N GLU A 37 15.20 7.34 -2.35
CA GLU A 37 14.96 5.91 -2.61
C GLU A 37 14.31 5.64 -3.98
N LEU A 38 13.51 6.58 -4.51
CA LEU A 38 12.89 6.42 -5.83
C LEU A 38 13.91 6.48 -6.98
N PHE A 39 14.88 7.39 -6.89
CA PHE A 39 15.77 7.69 -8.02
C PHE A 39 17.21 7.21 -7.82
N ASN A 40 17.58 6.77 -6.63
CA ASN A 40 18.89 6.19 -6.36
C ASN A 40 18.74 4.68 -6.19
N PHE A 41 19.61 3.94 -6.86
CA PHE A 41 19.73 2.50 -6.66
C PHE A 41 20.63 2.24 -5.45
N THR A 42 20.03 1.76 -4.37
CA THR A 42 20.71 1.25 -3.18
C THR A 42 20.56 -0.26 -3.20
N LEU A 43 21.68 -0.97 -3.05
CA LEU A 43 21.68 -2.42 -2.92
C LEU A 43 22.24 -2.78 -1.56
N SER A 44 21.40 -3.40 -0.73
CA SER A 44 21.77 -3.96 0.56
C SER A 44 22.25 -5.41 0.42
N ILE A 45 22.97 -5.89 1.44
CA ILE A 45 23.43 -7.28 1.52
C ILE A 45 22.25 -8.27 1.48
N ASP A 46 21.12 -7.91 2.09
CA ASP A 46 19.92 -8.75 2.08
C ASP A 46 19.31 -8.86 0.67
N GLU A 47 19.34 -7.78 -0.10
CA GLU A 47 18.88 -7.76 -1.49
C GLU A 47 19.84 -8.50 -2.43
N GLU A 48 21.16 -8.39 -2.20
CA GLU A 48 22.17 -9.17 -2.91
C GLU A 48 21.97 -10.68 -2.66
N ASN A 49 21.82 -11.07 -1.39
CA ASN A 49 21.51 -12.45 -1.01
C ASN A 49 20.19 -12.93 -1.63
N TYR A 50 19.17 -12.08 -1.68
CA TYR A 50 17.89 -12.39 -2.33
C TYR A 50 18.07 -12.57 -3.84
N ALA A 51 18.88 -11.73 -4.49
CA ALA A 51 19.21 -11.80 -5.91
C ALA A 51 19.97 -13.08 -6.28
N GLU A 52 20.94 -13.48 -5.47
CA GLU A 52 21.70 -14.72 -5.67
C GLU A 52 20.84 -15.97 -5.48
N ARG A 53 19.85 -15.87 -4.59
CA ARG A 53 18.85 -16.91 -4.28
C ARG A 53 17.73 -17.01 -5.31
N LEU A 54 17.55 -16.07 -6.24
CA LEU A 54 16.52 -16.11 -7.29
C LEU A 54 16.73 -17.23 -8.34
N ARG A 55 17.52 -18.27 -8.04
CA ARG A 55 17.57 -19.51 -8.82
C ARG A 55 16.17 -20.14 -8.86
N PRO A 56 15.78 -20.78 -9.97
CA PRO A 56 14.39 -21.15 -10.28
C PRO A 56 13.89 -22.38 -9.50
N ASP A 57 14.23 -22.49 -8.21
CA ASP A 57 13.64 -23.49 -7.32
C ASP A 57 12.56 -22.86 -6.45
N VAL A 58 11.39 -23.51 -6.45
CA VAL A 58 10.18 -23.13 -5.71
C VAL A 58 10.43 -22.99 -4.19
N SER A 59 11.55 -23.54 -3.70
CA SER A 59 11.97 -23.47 -2.30
C SER A 59 12.11 -22.05 -1.76
N HIS A 60 12.49 -21.07 -2.59
CA HIS A 60 12.76 -19.71 -2.10
C HIS A 60 11.52 -18.95 -1.64
N TYR A 61 10.34 -19.28 -2.15
CA TYR A 61 9.11 -18.66 -1.68
C TYR A 61 8.71 -19.19 -0.29
N LEU A 62 9.07 -20.45 0.02
CA LEU A 62 8.75 -21.07 1.31
C LEU A 62 9.47 -20.40 2.49
N ASP A 63 10.63 -19.77 2.26
CA ASP A 63 11.34 -18.96 3.28
C ASP A 63 10.43 -17.90 3.91
N TRP A 64 9.51 -17.31 3.14
CA TRP A 64 8.52 -16.34 3.65
C TRP A 64 7.47 -17.01 4.53
N VAL A 65 7.04 -18.21 4.18
CA VAL A 65 6.05 -18.97 4.96
C VAL A 65 6.66 -19.45 6.28
N GLU A 66 7.92 -19.90 6.27
CA GLU A 66 8.66 -20.32 7.47
C GLU A 66 8.82 -19.17 8.48
N GLN A 67 8.93 -17.94 7.99
CA GLN A 67 8.96 -16.72 8.82
C GLN A 67 7.57 -16.27 9.30
N GLY A 68 6.49 -16.96 8.93
CA GLY A 68 5.12 -16.57 9.26
C GLY A 68 4.51 -15.55 8.29
N ARG A 69 5.26 -15.10 7.27
CA ARG A 69 4.88 -14.07 6.30
C ARG A 69 4.17 -14.64 5.06
N TRP A 70 3.11 -15.39 5.30
CA TRP A 70 2.35 -16.09 4.26
C TRP A 70 1.71 -15.14 3.23
N SER A 71 1.41 -13.89 3.59
CA SER A 71 0.87 -12.92 2.65
C SER A 71 1.96 -12.37 1.73
N MET A 72 3.20 -12.20 2.22
CA MET A 72 4.35 -11.91 1.35
C MET A 72 4.64 -13.05 0.39
N TYR A 73 4.51 -14.30 0.83
CA TYR A 73 4.57 -15.46 -0.08
C TYR A 73 3.56 -15.32 -1.23
N LEU A 74 2.29 -15.07 -0.91
CA LEU A 74 1.23 -14.92 -1.92
C LEU A 74 1.49 -13.73 -2.86
N LEU A 75 1.99 -12.62 -2.32
CA LEU A 75 2.31 -11.43 -3.10
C LEU A 75 3.47 -11.67 -4.06
N ASN A 76 4.56 -12.30 -3.62
CA ASN A 76 5.67 -12.65 -4.49
C ASN A 76 5.26 -13.67 -5.57
N TYR A 77 4.31 -14.56 -5.26
CA TYR A 77 3.74 -15.48 -6.24
C TYR A 77 2.88 -14.77 -7.30
N LEU A 78 2.05 -13.80 -6.90
CA LEU A 78 1.14 -13.09 -7.79
C LEU A 78 1.82 -11.95 -8.58
N TYR A 79 2.86 -11.35 -8.00
CA TYR A 79 3.60 -10.23 -8.58
C TYR A 79 5.09 -10.59 -8.65
N PRO A 80 5.50 -11.38 -9.66
CA PRO A 80 6.90 -11.76 -9.88
C PRO A 80 7.69 -10.61 -10.52
N ALA A 81 7.47 -9.37 -10.10
CA ALA A 81 8.35 -8.28 -10.48
C ALA A 81 9.67 -8.48 -9.74
N ASN A 82 10.79 -8.28 -10.43
CA ASN A 82 12.09 -8.26 -9.77
C ASN A 82 12.11 -7.10 -8.76
N PRO A 83 12.05 -7.37 -7.43
CA PRO A 83 11.96 -6.31 -6.43
C PRO A 83 13.25 -5.48 -6.36
N ILE A 84 14.31 -5.94 -7.04
CA ILE A 84 15.61 -5.28 -7.09
C ILE A 84 15.57 -4.02 -7.97
N ILE A 85 14.63 -3.88 -8.91
CA ILE A 85 14.47 -2.61 -9.65
C ILE A 85 13.55 -1.73 -8.80
N PRO A 86 14.08 -0.78 -8.00
CA PRO A 86 13.36 -0.22 -6.86
C PRO A 86 12.18 0.65 -7.30
N PHE A 87 12.27 1.28 -8.47
CA PHE A 87 11.32 2.32 -8.86
C PHE A 87 9.86 1.85 -8.92
N ALA A 88 9.55 0.81 -9.69
CA ALA A 88 8.16 0.37 -9.90
C ALA A 88 7.48 -0.20 -8.64
N PRO A 89 8.04 -1.20 -7.94
CA PRO A 89 7.46 -1.74 -6.71
C PRO A 89 7.37 -0.67 -5.61
N PHE A 90 8.38 0.19 -5.49
CA PHE A 90 8.38 1.22 -4.47
C PHE A 90 7.38 2.34 -4.77
N PHE A 91 7.33 2.83 -6.01
CA PHE A 91 6.33 3.81 -6.42
C PHE A 91 4.91 3.29 -6.21
N PHE A 92 4.66 2.01 -6.53
CA PHE A 92 3.39 1.37 -6.24
C PHE A 92 3.07 1.36 -4.73
N SER A 93 4.07 1.05 -3.89
CA SER A 93 3.95 1.13 -2.43
C SER A 93 3.53 2.53 -1.95
N LEU A 94 4.14 3.59 -2.50
CA LEU A 94 3.81 4.98 -2.18
C LEU A 94 2.37 5.33 -2.56
N VAL A 95 1.91 4.88 -3.74
CA VAL A 95 0.51 5.06 -4.17
C VAL A 95 -0.45 4.36 -3.21
N CYS A 96 -0.17 3.10 -2.85
CA CYS A 96 -0.98 2.35 -1.88
C CYS A 96 -1.00 3.02 -0.51
N SER A 97 0.12 3.57 -0.06
CA SER A 97 0.23 4.28 1.21
C SER A 97 -0.56 5.59 1.23
N ALA A 98 -0.48 6.38 0.14
CA ALA A 98 -1.26 7.60 -0.02
C ALA A 98 -2.77 7.31 -0.02
N LEU A 99 -3.20 6.24 -0.70
CA LEU A 99 -4.59 5.79 -0.69
C LEU A 99 -5.03 5.31 0.68
N SER A 100 -4.18 4.53 1.38
CA SER A 100 -4.42 4.07 2.74
C SER A 100 -4.66 5.23 3.70
N PHE A 101 -3.76 6.22 3.71
CA PHE A 101 -3.91 7.42 4.54
C PHE A 101 -5.20 8.17 4.20
N SER A 102 -5.51 8.36 2.91
CA SER A 102 -6.73 9.02 2.47
C SER A 102 -8.01 8.32 2.96
N LEU A 103 -8.03 6.98 2.97
CA LEU A 103 -9.13 6.18 3.50
C LEU A 103 -9.27 6.35 5.02
N ILE A 104 -8.17 6.34 5.76
CA ILE A 104 -8.18 6.52 7.21
C ILE A 104 -8.67 7.92 7.60
N VAL A 105 -8.16 8.97 6.94
CA VAL A 105 -8.64 10.34 7.21
C VAL A 105 -10.12 10.46 6.88
N ARG A 106 -10.62 9.78 5.84
CA ARG A 106 -12.05 9.76 5.52
C ARG A 106 -12.90 9.09 6.61
N ILE A 107 -12.36 8.11 7.32
CA ILE A 107 -13.03 7.49 8.47
C ILE A 107 -13.08 8.48 9.64
N LEU A 108 -12.00 9.21 9.88
CA LEU A 108 -11.83 10.08 11.04
C LEU A 108 -12.47 11.47 10.86
N SER A 109 -12.60 11.95 9.62
CA SER A 109 -13.07 13.31 9.31
C SER A 109 -14.00 13.30 8.10
N SER A 110 -15.17 13.92 8.25
CA SER A 110 -16.20 14.02 7.21
C SER A 110 -15.84 15.02 6.12
N GLU A 111 -15.06 16.04 6.45
CA GLU A 111 -14.60 17.09 5.56
C GLU A 111 -13.10 17.32 5.72
N ARG A 112 -12.46 17.82 4.66
CA ARG A 112 -11.02 18.10 4.68
C ARG A 112 -10.75 19.37 5.45
N THR A 113 -9.96 19.25 6.50
CA THR A 113 -9.56 20.38 7.34
C THR A 113 -8.06 20.63 7.24
N VAL A 114 -7.61 21.80 7.70
CA VAL A 114 -6.17 22.13 7.77
C VAL A 114 -5.39 21.09 8.60
N ARG A 115 -6.04 20.46 9.59
CA ARG A 115 -5.43 19.42 10.42
C ARG A 115 -4.99 18.21 9.59
N ASP A 116 -5.76 17.85 8.56
CA ASP A 116 -5.44 16.72 7.69
C ASP A 116 -4.19 17.00 6.84
N TYR A 117 -4.05 18.23 6.36
CA TYR A 117 -2.88 18.68 5.60
C TYR A 117 -1.62 18.79 6.47
N ILE A 118 -1.75 19.01 7.78
CA ILE A 118 -0.61 18.99 8.71
C ILE A 118 -0.29 17.55 9.14
N ALA A 119 -1.30 16.71 9.32
CA ALA A 119 -1.11 15.30 9.70
C ALA A 119 -0.44 14.49 8.58
N ALA A 120 -0.76 14.78 7.32
CA ALA A 120 -0.21 14.09 6.16
C ALA A 120 1.34 14.05 6.14
N PRO A 121 2.09 15.17 6.21
CA PRO A 121 3.56 15.14 6.22
C PRO A 121 4.12 14.46 7.46
N LEU A 122 3.50 14.64 8.63
CA LEU A 122 3.95 13.99 9.86
C LEU A 122 3.86 12.47 9.78
N PHE A 123 2.81 11.95 9.15
CA PHE A 123 2.64 10.52 8.96
C PHE A 123 3.51 10.01 7.81
N MET A 124 3.43 10.61 6.62
CA MET A 124 4.08 10.10 5.41
C MET A 124 5.60 10.24 5.44
N ALA A 125 6.14 11.27 6.10
CA ALA A 125 7.59 11.46 6.27
C ALA A 125 8.10 10.95 7.63
N CYS A 126 7.34 10.08 8.30
CA CYS A 126 7.76 9.50 9.57
C CYS A 126 9.03 8.64 9.38
N PRO A 127 10.06 8.81 10.23
CA PRO A 127 11.31 8.04 10.14
C PRO A 127 11.10 6.52 10.16
N THR A 128 10.06 6.04 10.86
CA THR A 128 9.70 4.62 10.89
C THR A 128 9.28 4.11 9.52
N LEU A 129 8.50 4.90 8.75
CA LEU A 129 8.13 4.54 7.39
C LEU A 129 9.36 4.55 6.47
N TYR A 130 10.25 5.53 6.67
CA TYR A 130 11.51 5.59 5.94
C TYR A 130 12.36 4.35 6.13
N TYR A 131 12.54 3.92 7.38
CA TYR A 131 13.26 2.69 7.69
C TYR A 131 12.62 1.44 7.09
N ILE A 132 11.28 1.33 7.11
CA ILE A 132 10.61 0.15 6.54
C ILE A 132 10.74 0.12 5.00
N TYR A 133 10.74 1.28 4.36
CA TYR A 133 10.81 1.39 2.91
C TYR A 133 12.19 1.26 2.30
N SER A 134 13.25 1.38 3.10
CA SER A 134 14.62 1.08 2.64
C SER A 134 14.85 -0.41 2.34
N PHE A 135 13.92 -1.30 2.69
CA PHE A 135 14.00 -2.73 2.36
C PHE A 135 13.24 -3.01 1.05
N ASN A 136 13.94 -3.06 -0.10
CA ASN A 136 13.27 -3.18 -1.41
C ASN A 136 12.53 -4.50 -1.60
N THR A 137 12.98 -5.58 -0.96
CA THR A 137 12.30 -6.89 -1.00
C THR A 137 10.97 -6.89 -0.25
N LEU A 138 10.73 -5.93 0.63
CA LEU A 138 9.57 -5.86 1.52
C LEU A 138 8.63 -4.68 1.19
N ASN A 139 9.17 -3.57 0.68
CA ASN A 139 8.49 -2.28 0.62
C ASN A 139 7.13 -2.31 -0.09
N TYR A 140 6.99 -3.05 -1.19
CA TYR A 140 5.76 -3.16 -1.97
C TYR A 140 4.67 -3.91 -1.20
N GLY A 141 5.06 -4.96 -0.48
CA GLY A 141 4.16 -5.72 0.36
C GLY A 141 3.62 -4.90 1.51
N VAL A 142 4.47 -4.08 2.13
CA VAL A 142 4.05 -3.14 3.19
C VAL A 142 3.04 -2.13 2.65
N GLY A 143 3.28 -1.55 1.47
CA GLY A 143 2.33 -0.62 0.85
C GLY A 143 0.97 -1.27 0.59
N ILE A 144 0.96 -2.49 0.03
CA ILE A 144 -0.28 -3.25 -0.15
C ILE A 144 -0.94 -3.53 1.21
N GLY A 145 -0.16 -3.95 2.21
CA GLY A 145 -0.62 -4.18 3.58
C GLY A 145 -1.32 -2.95 4.18
N PHE A 146 -0.73 -1.76 4.04
CA PHE A 146 -1.38 -0.53 4.50
C PHE A 146 -2.71 -0.27 3.79
N LEU A 147 -2.78 -0.51 2.47
CA LEU A 147 -4.02 -0.32 1.72
C LEU A 147 -5.09 -1.34 2.13
N THR A 148 -4.73 -2.62 2.25
CA THR A 148 -5.66 -3.69 2.67
C THR A 148 -6.13 -3.50 4.11
N GLY A 149 -5.25 -3.03 4.99
CA GLY A 149 -5.58 -2.71 6.38
C GLY A 149 -6.56 -1.54 6.46
N ALA A 150 -6.30 -0.45 5.75
CA ALA A 150 -7.22 0.68 5.70
C ALA A 150 -8.57 0.33 5.07
N LEU A 151 -8.58 -0.50 4.01
CA LEU A 151 -9.81 -1.01 3.41
C LEU A 151 -10.58 -1.91 4.38
N SER A 152 -9.90 -2.76 5.14
CA SER A 152 -10.54 -3.60 6.17
C SER A 152 -11.29 -2.74 7.17
N VAL A 153 -10.64 -1.71 7.72
CA VAL A 153 -11.26 -0.80 8.70
C VAL A 153 -12.42 -0.02 8.05
N TYR A 154 -12.24 0.45 6.82
CA TYR A 154 -13.28 1.18 6.09
C TYR A 154 -14.53 0.34 5.86
N ILE A 155 -14.37 -0.90 5.38
CA ILE A 155 -15.48 -1.84 5.14
C ILE A 155 -16.16 -2.18 6.47
N PHE A 156 -15.39 -2.45 7.52
CA PHE A 156 -15.93 -2.79 8.84
C PHE A 156 -16.82 -1.69 9.42
N ILE A 157 -16.44 -0.43 9.26
CA ILE A 157 -17.17 0.72 9.82
C ILE A 157 -18.40 1.07 8.99
N PHE A 158 -18.25 1.18 7.67
CA PHE A 158 -19.30 1.73 6.80
C PHE A 158 -20.24 0.68 6.21
N TRP A 159 -19.79 -0.57 6.05
CA TRP A 159 -20.58 -1.60 5.39
C TRP A 159 -21.12 -2.62 6.41
N ARG A 160 -22.44 -2.82 6.37
CA ARG A 160 -23.13 -3.79 7.24
C ARG A 160 -23.30 -5.12 6.53
N GLY A 161 -23.30 -6.21 7.30
CA GLY A 161 -23.57 -7.56 6.80
C GLY A 161 -22.45 -8.55 7.12
N LYS A 162 -22.83 -9.81 7.35
CA LYS A 162 -21.90 -10.89 7.75
C LYS A 162 -20.76 -11.11 6.75
N ILE A 163 -21.05 -10.98 5.45
CA ILE A 163 -20.07 -11.13 4.37
C ILE A 163 -19.03 -10.00 4.44
N ASN A 164 -19.45 -8.75 4.65
CA ASN A 164 -18.55 -7.61 4.73
C ASN A 164 -17.63 -7.70 5.96
N TRP A 165 -18.14 -8.25 7.07
CA TRP A 165 -17.33 -8.54 8.25
C TRP A 165 -16.29 -9.63 7.99
N LEU A 166 -16.70 -10.73 7.34
CA LEU A 166 -15.77 -11.78 6.94
C LEU A 166 -14.67 -11.23 6.03
N ILE A 167 -15.02 -10.42 5.04
CA ILE A 167 -14.04 -9.75 4.14
C ILE A 167 -13.09 -8.87 4.96
N SER A 168 -13.59 -8.09 5.91
CA SER A 168 -12.75 -7.23 6.77
C SER A 168 -11.76 -8.06 7.59
N VAL A 169 -12.21 -9.18 8.18
CA VAL A 169 -11.36 -10.12 8.93
C VAL A 169 -10.28 -10.72 8.04
N LEU A 170 -10.63 -11.13 6.82
CA LEU A 170 -9.66 -11.68 5.87
C LEU A 170 -8.62 -10.63 5.45
N LEU A 171 -9.04 -9.39 5.19
CA LEU A 171 -8.14 -8.30 4.80
C LEU A 171 -7.18 -7.89 5.93
N ILE A 172 -7.65 -7.87 7.19
CA ILE A 172 -6.77 -7.56 8.31
C ILE A 172 -5.81 -8.72 8.60
N ALA A 173 -6.27 -9.97 8.49
CA ALA A 173 -5.40 -11.15 8.60
C ALA A 173 -4.32 -11.16 7.52
N PHE A 174 -4.67 -10.80 6.28
CA PHE A 174 -3.72 -10.61 5.19
C PHE A 174 -2.71 -9.50 5.49
N THR A 175 -3.17 -8.36 6.00
CA THR A 175 -2.29 -7.24 6.38
C THR A 175 -1.28 -7.65 7.44
N ILE A 176 -1.73 -8.41 8.44
CA ILE A 176 -0.87 -8.97 9.48
C ILE A 176 0.16 -9.92 8.85
N GLY A 177 -0.28 -10.87 8.02
CA GLY A 177 0.58 -11.85 7.36
C GLY A 177 1.60 -11.29 6.35
N VAL A 178 1.58 -9.98 6.07
CA VAL A 178 2.63 -9.31 5.30
C VAL A 178 3.91 -9.16 6.12
N TYR A 179 3.80 -8.86 7.42
CA TYR A 179 4.96 -8.50 8.24
C TYR A 179 5.14 -9.33 9.51
N GLN A 180 4.06 -9.94 10.03
CA GLN A 180 4.05 -10.65 11.32
C GLN A 180 5.24 -11.59 11.52
#